data_AF-A0A1C5U6U1-F1
#
_entry.id   AF-A0A1C5U6U1-F1
#
_cell.length_a   1.000
_cell.length_b   1.000
_cell.length_c   1.000
_cell.angle_alpha   90.00
_cell.angle_beta   90.00
_cell.angle_gamma   90.00
#
_symmetry.space_group_name_H-M   'P 1'
#
loop_
_entity.id
_entity.type
_entity.pdbx_description
1 polymer ?
#
loop_
_entity_poly.entity_id
_entity_poly.type
_entity_poly.pdbx_seq_one_letter_code
_entity_poly.pdbx_strand_id
1 'polypeptide(L)'
;MAEYHSIRELLEICECGNQKIWEAVMEQEAAESGLAEEQVFQKMERMYEAMRLADENYDAELRSGSGAAGGDGEKMRAYNASGKNLCSPYTSLAMEKALKMAESNACMKRIVAAPTAGSCGVIPAVVLSYEDCEHASKEEIVQALLVTAGIGKVIAENASIAGASGGCQAEIGSASAMAAGALAYLQGGDNEQIVQAATFSLKNMLGLACDPVGGLVEVPCIKRNVAGVMNAVAGAQLAMAGIRSAITPDDTIDSMRRIGNDLPVCLKETSTGGLAVTESAKRILEKISKKSS
;
A
#
# COMPACT_ATOMS: atom_id res chain seq x y z
N MET A 1 -2.27 15.80 -25.57
CA MET A 1 -2.37 16.08 -24.11
C MET A 1 -0.97 15.94 -23.54
N ALA A 2 -0.60 16.69 -22.51
CA ALA A 2 0.69 16.49 -21.86
C ALA A 2 0.63 15.19 -21.04
N GLU A 3 1.62 14.32 -21.19
CA GLU A 3 1.79 13.10 -20.39
C GLU A 3 2.75 13.39 -19.23
N TYR A 4 2.50 12.84 -18.04
CA TYR A 4 3.48 12.86 -16.94
C TYR A 4 4.24 11.53 -16.85
N HIS A 5 5.54 11.65 -16.60
CA HIS A 5 6.45 10.56 -16.25
C HIS A 5 7.13 10.78 -14.89
N SER A 6 6.92 11.95 -14.26
CA SER A 6 7.48 12.32 -12.96
C SER A 6 6.41 12.97 -12.08
N ILE A 7 6.65 13.03 -10.77
CA ILE A 7 5.77 13.75 -9.84
C ILE A 7 5.81 15.25 -10.17
N ARG A 8 6.98 15.78 -10.53
CA ARG A 8 7.09 17.18 -10.98
C ARG A 8 6.18 17.48 -12.18
N GLU A 9 6.21 16.66 -13.23
CA GLU A 9 5.35 16.87 -14.41
C GLU A 9 3.86 16.73 -14.06
N LEU A 10 3.50 15.79 -13.18
CA LEU A 10 2.12 15.66 -12.70
C LEU A 10 1.65 16.93 -11.99
N LEU A 11 2.49 17.54 -11.14
CA LEU A 11 2.18 18.82 -10.50
C LEU A 11 2.09 19.96 -11.52
N GLU A 12 3.01 20.04 -12.48
CA GLU A 12 2.99 21.05 -13.55
C GLU A 12 1.68 20.97 -14.37
N ILE A 13 1.19 19.76 -14.68
CA ILE A 13 -0.10 19.55 -15.34
C ILE A 13 -1.26 20.06 -14.47
N CYS A 14 -1.23 19.75 -13.18
CA CYS A 14 -2.26 20.19 -12.23
C CYS A 14 -2.29 21.72 -12.11
N GLU A 15 -1.13 22.36 -12.01
CA GLU A 15 -0.99 23.82 -11.92
C GLU A 15 -1.46 24.52 -13.21
N CYS A 16 -1.04 24.02 -14.37
CA CYS A 16 -1.43 24.58 -15.66
C CYS A 16 -2.94 24.43 -15.93
N GLY A 17 -3.52 23.30 -15.52
CA GLY A 17 -4.94 23.00 -15.68
C GLY A 17 -5.85 23.55 -14.58
N ASN A 18 -5.29 24.08 -13.49
CA ASN A 18 -6.02 24.39 -12.25
C ASN A 18 -6.90 23.20 -11.79
N GLN A 19 -6.31 22.01 -11.82
CA GLN A 19 -6.99 20.75 -11.54
C GLN A 19 -6.33 19.98 -10.38
N LYS A 20 -7.09 19.10 -9.75
CA LYS A 20 -6.63 18.18 -8.71
C LYS A 20 -5.87 17.02 -9.35
N ILE A 21 -4.98 16.38 -8.59
CA ILE A 21 -4.22 15.21 -9.05
C ILE A 21 -5.12 14.11 -9.64
N TRP A 22 -6.27 13.80 -9.02
CA TRP A 22 -7.13 12.73 -9.52
C TRP A 22 -7.77 13.06 -10.89
N GLU A 23 -8.02 14.34 -11.18
CA GLU A 23 -8.56 14.81 -12.46
C GLU A 23 -7.50 14.59 -13.55
N ALA A 24 -6.27 15.07 -13.31
CA ALA A 24 -5.15 14.90 -14.23
C ALA A 24 -4.83 13.41 -14.51
N VAL A 25 -4.90 12.57 -13.47
CA VAL A 25 -4.70 11.11 -13.61
C VAL A 25 -5.82 10.47 -14.42
N MET A 26 -7.08 10.88 -14.20
CA MET A 26 -8.23 10.36 -14.93
C MET A 26 -8.19 10.75 -16.41
N GLU A 27 -7.88 12.01 -16.71
CA GLU A 27 -7.69 12.51 -18.07
C GLU A 27 -6.61 11.69 -18.80
N GLN A 28 -5.46 11.47 -18.16
CA GLN A 28 -4.37 10.68 -18.74
C GLN A 28 -4.73 9.20 -18.95
N GLU A 29 -5.33 8.53 -17.96
CA GLU A 29 -5.76 7.14 -18.12
C GLU A 29 -6.83 7.01 -19.23
N ALA A 30 -7.73 7.98 -19.36
CA ALA A 30 -8.72 8.02 -20.43
C ALA A 30 -8.05 8.11 -21.81
N ALA A 31 -7.07 9.00 -21.97
CA ALA A 31 -6.32 9.14 -23.21
C ALA A 31 -5.49 7.89 -23.56
N GLU A 32 -4.80 7.28 -22.59
CA GLU A 32 -3.96 6.10 -22.80
C GLU A 32 -4.78 4.84 -23.10
N SER A 33 -5.91 4.66 -22.41
CA SER A 33 -6.79 3.51 -22.59
C SER A 33 -7.76 3.65 -23.77
N GLY A 34 -7.93 4.85 -24.31
CA GLY A 34 -8.95 5.18 -25.31
C GLY A 34 -10.38 5.11 -24.78
N LEU A 35 -10.56 5.14 -23.46
CA LEU A 35 -11.86 5.13 -22.78
C LEU A 35 -12.34 6.56 -22.50
N ALA A 36 -13.65 6.73 -22.31
CA ALA A 36 -14.16 7.97 -21.73
C ALA A 36 -13.82 8.04 -20.23
N GLU A 37 -13.63 9.24 -19.68
CA GLU A 37 -13.33 9.48 -18.26
C GLU A 37 -14.33 8.78 -17.31
N GLU A 38 -15.62 8.83 -17.64
CA GLU A 38 -16.67 8.13 -16.90
C GLU A 38 -16.41 6.61 -16.80
N GLN A 39 -15.89 6.00 -17.87
CA GLN A 39 -15.57 4.58 -17.87
C GLN A 39 -14.31 4.27 -17.06
N VAL A 40 -13.35 5.19 -17.02
CA VAL A 40 -12.17 5.10 -16.14
C VAL A 40 -12.61 5.18 -14.68
N PHE A 41 -13.49 6.12 -14.35
CA PHE A 41 -14.05 6.28 -13.02
C PHE A 41 -14.80 5.01 -12.58
N GLN A 42 -15.69 4.48 -13.42
CA GLN A 42 -16.41 3.22 -13.16
C GLN A 42 -15.46 2.01 -13.01
N LYS A 43 -14.35 1.97 -13.74
CA LYS A 43 -13.34 0.92 -13.59
C LYS A 43 -12.69 1.00 -12.21
N MET A 44 -12.37 2.20 -11.74
CA MET A 44 -11.83 2.42 -10.39
C MET A 44 -12.87 2.12 -9.30
N GLU A 45 -14.13 2.47 -9.52
CA GLU A 45 -15.25 2.12 -8.65
C GLU A 45 -15.37 0.60 -8.46
N ARG A 46 -15.24 -0.20 -9.51
CA ARG A 46 -15.21 -1.68 -9.39
C ARG A 46 -14.04 -2.18 -8.55
N MET A 47 -12.89 -1.50 -8.59
CA MET A 47 -11.75 -1.85 -7.73
C MET A 47 -12.05 -1.53 -6.28
N TYR A 48 -12.66 -0.36 -6.01
CA TYR A 48 -13.18 -0.02 -4.69
C TYR A 48 -14.17 -1.07 -4.17
N GLU A 49 -15.16 -1.47 -4.97
CA GLU A 49 -16.16 -2.47 -4.58
C GLU A 49 -15.50 -3.82 -4.27
N ALA A 50 -14.51 -4.22 -5.07
CA ALA A 50 -13.74 -5.44 -4.83
C ALA A 50 -12.90 -5.35 -3.54
N MET A 51 -12.34 -4.18 -3.21
CA MET A 51 -11.66 -3.94 -1.94
C MET A 51 -12.64 -4.03 -0.75
N ARG A 52 -13.80 -3.39 -0.83
CA ARG A 52 -14.85 -3.48 0.19
C ARG A 52 -15.31 -4.91 0.42
N LEU A 53 -15.60 -5.62 -0.66
CA LEU A 53 -16.01 -7.02 -0.62
C LEU A 53 -14.93 -7.93 -0.02
N ALA A 54 -13.64 -7.64 -0.27
CA ALA A 54 -12.54 -8.39 0.35
C ALA A 54 -12.45 -8.18 1.87
N ASP A 55 -12.82 -6.99 2.38
CA ASP A 55 -12.85 -6.68 3.82
C ASP A 55 -13.97 -7.47 4.51
N GLU A 56 -15.17 -7.37 3.94
CA GLU A 56 -16.39 -7.99 4.45
C GLU A 56 -16.31 -9.51 4.48
N ASN A 57 -15.62 -10.09 3.49
CA ASN A 57 -15.44 -11.53 3.38
C ASN A 57 -14.25 -12.06 4.19
N TYR A 58 -13.61 -11.30 5.07
CA TYR A 58 -12.58 -11.86 5.94
C TYR A 58 -13.13 -13.01 6.79
N ASP A 59 -12.36 -14.09 6.94
CA ASP A 59 -12.74 -15.28 7.70
C ASP A 59 -11.68 -15.57 8.76
N ALA A 60 -12.06 -15.43 10.03
CA ALA A 60 -11.18 -15.58 11.18
C ALA A 60 -10.75 -17.02 11.47
N GLU A 61 -11.45 -18.01 10.90
CA GLU A 61 -11.15 -19.44 11.12
C GLU A 61 -10.23 -20.00 10.03
N LEU A 62 -10.13 -19.33 8.88
CA LEU A 62 -9.21 -19.75 7.83
C LEU A 62 -7.76 -19.60 8.26
N ARG A 63 -6.94 -20.58 7.84
CA ARG A 63 -5.50 -20.58 8.02
C ARG A 63 -4.85 -20.77 6.67
N SER A 64 -3.75 -20.05 6.47
CA SER A 64 -2.87 -20.21 5.32
C SER A 64 -2.36 -21.65 5.17
N GLY A 65 -1.84 -22.00 3.99
CA GLY A 65 -1.29 -23.33 3.71
C GLY A 65 -0.17 -23.72 4.69
N SER A 66 0.63 -22.76 5.15
CA SER A 66 1.66 -23.02 6.16
C SER A 66 1.10 -23.19 7.58
N GLY A 67 -0.05 -22.55 7.86
CA GLY A 67 -0.62 -22.38 9.19
C GLY A 67 0.03 -21.29 10.04
N ALA A 68 0.98 -20.51 9.50
CA ALA A 68 1.64 -19.40 10.18
C ALA A 68 0.83 -18.08 10.12
N ALA A 69 -0.14 -18.00 9.21
CA ALA A 69 -1.06 -16.87 9.05
C ALA A 69 -2.54 -17.28 9.15
N GLY A 70 -3.38 -16.35 9.63
CA GLY A 70 -4.83 -16.47 9.77
C GLY A 70 -5.30 -16.23 11.21
N GLY A 71 -6.31 -15.39 11.37
CA GLY A 71 -6.95 -15.10 12.66
C GLY A 71 -6.37 -13.91 13.42
N ASP A 72 -5.28 -13.30 12.97
CA ASP A 72 -4.71 -12.12 13.65
C ASP A 72 -5.58 -10.88 13.45
N GLY A 73 -6.30 -10.76 12.33
CA GLY A 73 -7.30 -9.71 12.14
C GLY A 73 -8.39 -9.73 13.22
N GLU A 74 -8.80 -10.93 13.66
CA GLU A 74 -9.79 -11.10 14.74
C GLU A 74 -9.22 -10.74 16.11
N LYS A 75 -7.97 -11.13 16.37
CA LYS A 75 -7.27 -10.72 17.60
C LYS A 75 -7.16 -9.21 17.69
N MET A 76 -6.86 -8.54 16.57
CA MET A 76 -6.77 -7.08 16.52
C MET A 76 -8.15 -6.44 16.76
N ARG A 77 -9.21 -6.95 16.15
CA ARG A 77 -10.60 -6.51 16.42
C ARG A 77 -10.96 -6.62 17.90
N ALA A 78 -10.67 -7.77 18.51
CA ALA A 78 -10.92 -8.01 19.93
C ALA A 78 -10.11 -7.06 20.83
N TYR A 79 -8.85 -6.78 20.47
CA TYR A 79 -8.02 -5.81 21.20
C TYR A 79 -8.56 -4.38 21.06
N ASN A 80 -9.00 -3.98 19.87
CA ASN A 80 -9.64 -2.70 19.60
C ASN A 80 -10.89 -2.52 20.48
N ALA A 81 -11.79 -3.50 20.48
CA ALA A 81 -13.02 -3.51 21.27
C ALA A 81 -12.78 -3.52 22.80
N SER A 82 -11.60 -3.95 23.26
CA SER A 82 -11.27 -3.95 24.68
C SER A 82 -11.05 -2.56 25.28
N GLY A 83 -10.91 -1.52 24.45
CA GLY A 83 -10.62 -0.15 24.89
C GLY A 83 -9.21 0.06 25.46
N LYS A 84 -8.31 -0.94 25.34
CA LYS A 84 -6.93 -0.89 25.86
C LYS A 84 -5.90 -0.39 24.86
N ASN A 85 -6.27 -0.28 23.59
CA ASN A 85 -5.35 0.16 22.55
C ASN A 85 -5.06 1.68 22.70
N LEU A 86 -3.87 2.12 22.28
CA LEU A 86 -3.44 3.52 22.37
C LEU A 86 -3.78 4.34 21.11
N CYS A 87 -4.44 3.72 20.14
CA CYS A 87 -4.69 4.28 18.82
C CYS A 87 -6.04 5.02 18.80
N SER A 88 -6.18 5.93 17.84
CA SER A 88 -7.48 6.53 17.54
C SER A 88 -8.44 5.49 16.94
N PRO A 89 -9.77 5.75 16.93
CA PRO A 89 -10.73 4.88 16.23
C PRO A 89 -10.31 4.59 14.79
N TYR A 90 -9.89 5.62 14.04
CA TYR A 90 -9.40 5.48 12.67
C TYR A 90 -8.16 4.58 12.55
N THR A 91 -7.09 4.87 13.31
CA THR A 91 -5.82 4.12 13.18
C THR A 91 -5.95 2.68 13.68
N SER A 92 -6.73 2.45 14.74
CA SER A 92 -7.01 1.10 15.25
C SER A 92 -7.79 0.25 14.23
N LEU A 93 -8.78 0.83 13.56
CA LEU A 93 -9.53 0.18 12.49
C LEU A 93 -8.65 -0.08 11.25
N ALA A 94 -7.79 0.86 10.87
CA ALA A 94 -6.90 0.69 9.73
C ALA A 94 -5.90 -0.44 9.95
N MET A 95 -5.33 -0.56 11.15
CA MET A 95 -4.46 -1.70 11.50
C MET A 95 -5.20 -3.05 11.40
N GLU A 96 -6.47 -3.08 11.85
CA GLU A 96 -7.31 -4.28 11.77
C GLU A 96 -7.59 -4.69 10.32
N LYS A 97 -8.06 -3.75 9.46
CA LYS A 97 -8.33 -4.02 8.05
C LYS A 97 -7.06 -4.46 7.31
N ALA A 98 -5.91 -3.88 7.62
CA ALA A 98 -4.63 -4.26 7.00
C ALA A 98 -4.28 -5.74 7.27
N LEU A 99 -4.50 -6.21 8.50
CA LEU A 99 -4.31 -7.62 8.86
C LEU A 99 -5.32 -8.51 8.12
N LYS A 100 -6.61 -8.15 8.17
CA LYS A 100 -7.68 -8.91 7.52
C LYS A 100 -7.41 -9.11 6.03
N MET A 101 -7.06 -8.05 5.32
CA MET A 101 -6.75 -8.10 3.89
C MET A 101 -5.52 -8.95 3.57
N ALA A 102 -4.43 -8.74 4.31
CA ALA A 102 -3.20 -9.48 4.05
C ALA A 102 -3.33 -10.96 4.43
N GLU A 103 -4.11 -11.30 5.46
CA GLU A 103 -4.46 -12.68 5.80
C GLU A 103 -5.40 -13.30 4.75
N SER A 104 -6.38 -12.56 4.23
CA SER A 104 -7.21 -13.02 3.11
C SER A 104 -6.36 -13.40 1.88
N ASN A 105 -5.34 -12.61 1.55
CA ASN A 105 -4.37 -12.96 0.51
C ASN A 105 -3.60 -14.24 0.83
N ALA A 106 -3.04 -14.34 2.04
CA ALA A 106 -2.32 -15.54 2.51
C ALA A 106 -3.19 -16.81 2.52
N CYS A 107 -4.49 -16.65 2.70
CA CYS A 107 -5.49 -17.73 2.69
C CYS A 107 -6.11 -17.95 1.29
N MET A 108 -5.52 -17.38 0.22
CA MET A 108 -5.95 -17.55 -1.17
C MET A 108 -7.38 -17.07 -1.45
N LYS A 109 -7.91 -16.14 -0.65
CA LYS A 109 -9.17 -15.44 -0.98
C LYS A 109 -8.93 -14.41 -2.08
N ARG A 110 -10.02 -13.95 -2.71
CA ARG A 110 -9.96 -12.87 -3.69
C ARG A 110 -9.55 -11.56 -3.00
N ILE A 111 -8.56 -10.88 -3.56
CA ILE A 111 -8.06 -9.58 -3.13
C ILE A 111 -7.85 -8.65 -4.33
N VAL A 112 -7.59 -7.37 -4.06
CA VAL A 112 -7.14 -6.39 -5.05
C VAL A 112 -5.66 -6.09 -4.82
N ALA A 113 -4.83 -6.25 -5.83
CA ALA A 113 -3.40 -5.90 -5.75
C ALA A 113 -3.22 -4.38 -5.66
N ALA A 114 -2.35 -3.92 -4.76
CA ALA A 114 -2.22 -2.49 -4.44
C ALA A 114 -0.82 -2.13 -3.87
N PRO A 115 0.23 -1.99 -4.71
CA PRO A 115 0.29 -2.38 -6.12
C PRO A 115 0.55 -3.88 -6.33
N THR A 116 0.98 -4.63 -5.30
CA THR A 116 1.14 -6.09 -5.39
C THR A 116 0.17 -6.83 -4.47
N ALA A 117 0.10 -8.15 -4.62
CA ALA A 117 -0.63 -9.01 -3.70
C ALA A 117 0.00 -8.96 -2.28
N GLY A 118 1.32 -8.78 -2.16
CA GLY A 118 2.02 -8.71 -0.88
C GLY A 118 1.73 -7.44 -0.07
N SER A 119 1.36 -6.35 -0.75
CA SER A 119 0.98 -5.07 -0.14
C SER A 119 -0.51 -4.76 -0.22
N CYS A 120 -1.34 -5.75 -0.55
CA CYS A 120 -2.76 -5.56 -0.86
C CYS A 120 -3.59 -4.99 0.29
N GLY A 121 -3.08 -5.02 1.53
CA GLY A 121 -3.79 -4.51 2.70
C GLY A 121 -3.59 -3.02 2.95
N VAL A 122 -2.57 -2.38 2.39
CA VAL A 122 -2.19 -1.00 2.78
C VAL A 122 -3.21 0.04 2.31
N ILE A 123 -3.42 0.14 1.00
CA ILE A 123 -4.35 1.11 0.40
C ILE A 123 -5.79 0.90 0.90
N PRO A 124 -6.40 -0.31 0.81
CA PRO A 124 -7.77 -0.48 1.26
C PRO A 124 -7.93 -0.21 2.75
N ALA A 125 -6.99 -0.61 3.59
CA ALA A 125 -7.08 -0.30 5.02
C ALA A 125 -7.12 1.21 5.29
N VAL A 126 -6.32 2.01 4.58
CA VAL A 126 -6.30 3.46 4.75
C VAL A 126 -7.60 4.09 4.30
N VAL A 127 -8.08 3.79 3.09
CA VAL A 127 -9.25 4.48 2.51
C VAL A 127 -10.58 3.96 3.06
N LEU A 128 -10.71 2.65 3.29
CA LEU A 128 -11.95 2.07 3.81
C LEU A 128 -12.15 2.39 5.29
N SER A 129 -11.06 2.47 6.09
CA SER A 129 -11.18 2.97 7.47
C SER A 129 -11.53 4.45 7.52
N TYR A 130 -11.10 5.24 6.53
CA TYR A 130 -11.45 6.66 6.46
C TYR A 130 -12.94 6.83 6.13
N GLU A 131 -13.42 6.10 5.13
CA GLU A 131 -14.86 6.06 4.80
C GLU A 131 -15.72 5.64 6.01
N ASP A 132 -15.29 4.62 6.76
CA ASP A 132 -16.04 4.13 7.93
C ASP A 132 -16.04 5.13 9.11
N CYS A 133 -14.93 5.83 9.34
CA CYS A 133 -14.77 6.72 10.51
C CYS A 133 -15.21 8.16 10.26
N GLU A 134 -14.95 8.70 9.07
CA GLU A 134 -15.18 10.11 8.73
C GLU A 134 -16.39 10.31 7.81
N HIS A 135 -17.11 9.22 7.48
CA HIS A 135 -18.30 9.25 6.62
C HIS A 135 -18.07 9.86 5.23
N ALA A 136 -16.86 9.67 4.68
CA ALA A 136 -16.55 10.07 3.31
C ALA A 136 -17.49 9.35 2.33
N SER A 137 -17.87 10.04 1.25
CA SER A 137 -18.67 9.45 0.19
C SER A 137 -17.84 8.44 -0.61
N LYS A 138 -18.52 7.46 -1.20
CA LYS A 138 -17.89 6.53 -2.17
C LYS A 138 -17.14 7.26 -3.27
N GLU A 139 -17.70 8.37 -3.77
CA GLU A 139 -17.09 9.18 -4.83
C GLU A 139 -15.72 9.72 -4.40
N GLU A 140 -15.61 10.27 -3.19
CA GLU A 140 -14.33 10.74 -2.63
C GLU A 140 -13.31 9.61 -2.49
N ILE A 141 -13.74 8.40 -2.14
CA ILE A 141 -12.85 7.23 -2.06
C ILE A 141 -12.34 6.83 -3.45
N VAL A 142 -13.21 6.84 -4.47
CA VAL A 142 -12.79 6.53 -5.84
C VAL A 142 -11.81 7.58 -6.38
N GLN A 143 -12.05 8.87 -6.09
CA GLN A 143 -11.10 9.94 -6.40
C GLN A 143 -9.75 9.75 -5.67
N ALA A 144 -9.77 9.34 -4.40
CA ALA A 144 -8.55 9.03 -3.66
C ALA A 144 -7.80 7.83 -4.26
N LEU A 145 -8.50 6.82 -4.77
CA LEU A 145 -7.87 5.71 -5.48
C LEU A 145 -7.24 6.15 -6.81
N LEU A 146 -7.81 7.12 -7.52
CA LEU A 146 -7.15 7.74 -8.68
C LEU A 146 -5.86 8.47 -8.27
N VAL A 147 -5.83 9.17 -7.12
CA VAL A 147 -4.58 9.72 -6.56
C VAL A 147 -3.54 8.62 -6.33
N THR A 148 -3.94 7.47 -5.77
CA THR A 148 -3.02 6.34 -5.60
C THR A 148 -2.46 5.86 -6.94
N ALA A 149 -3.30 5.77 -7.97
CA ALA A 149 -2.89 5.29 -9.28
C ALA A 149 -1.84 6.20 -9.93
N GLY A 150 -2.01 7.52 -9.86
CA GLY A 150 -1.02 8.48 -10.38
C GLY A 150 0.34 8.36 -9.70
N ILE A 151 0.36 8.32 -8.37
CA ILE A 151 1.61 8.15 -7.59
C ILE A 151 2.25 6.78 -7.92
N GLY A 152 1.44 5.72 -7.93
CA GLY A 152 1.89 4.37 -8.22
C GLY A 152 2.49 4.22 -9.61
N LYS A 153 1.91 4.89 -10.62
CA LYS A 153 2.42 4.92 -12.00
C LYS A 153 3.83 5.49 -12.07
N VAL A 154 4.06 6.66 -11.48
CA VAL A 154 5.39 7.30 -11.49
C VAL A 154 6.42 6.43 -10.77
N ILE A 155 6.06 5.81 -9.64
CA ILE A 155 6.95 4.89 -8.92
C ILE A 155 7.29 3.65 -9.75
N ALA A 156 6.28 3.06 -10.41
CA ALA A 156 6.46 1.87 -11.24
C ALA A 156 7.36 2.14 -12.44
N GLU A 157 7.22 3.30 -13.07
CA GLU A 157 7.99 3.71 -14.24
C GLU A 157 9.45 4.04 -13.92
N ASN A 158 9.69 4.76 -12.83
CA ASN A 158 11.02 5.29 -12.50
C ASN A 158 11.80 4.46 -11.50
N ALA A 159 11.21 3.40 -10.95
CA ALA A 159 11.88 2.52 -10.01
C ALA A 159 11.44 1.07 -10.17
N SER A 160 10.61 0.57 -9.26
CA SER A 160 10.04 -0.77 -9.31
C SER A 160 8.90 -0.86 -8.30
N ILE A 161 7.91 -1.71 -8.61
CA ILE A 161 6.87 -2.13 -7.67
C ILE A 161 7.02 -3.60 -7.23
N ALA A 162 8.07 -4.29 -7.66
CA ALA A 162 8.25 -5.72 -7.43
C ALA A 162 9.29 -6.01 -6.34
N GLY A 163 8.92 -6.83 -5.35
CA GLY A 163 9.79 -7.24 -4.25
C GLY A 163 11.07 -7.93 -4.72
N ALA A 164 10.94 -8.81 -5.72
CA ALA A 164 12.04 -9.51 -6.37
C ALA A 164 13.08 -8.59 -7.03
N SER A 165 12.73 -7.36 -7.39
CA SER A 165 13.66 -6.40 -8.02
C SER A 165 14.17 -5.36 -7.03
N GLY A 166 13.26 -4.74 -6.27
CA GLY A 166 13.57 -3.58 -5.43
C GLY A 166 13.60 -3.83 -3.93
N GLY A 167 13.30 -5.05 -3.46
CA GLY A 167 13.01 -5.30 -2.05
C GLY A 167 11.60 -4.83 -1.65
N CYS A 168 11.24 -4.97 -0.38
CA CYS A 168 9.89 -4.70 0.09
C CYS A 168 9.58 -3.18 0.16
N GLN A 169 10.61 -2.32 0.02
CA GLN A 169 10.42 -0.90 -0.27
C GLN A 169 9.63 -0.68 -1.58
N ALA A 170 9.80 -1.54 -2.58
CA ALA A 170 9.09 -1.46 -3.86
C ALA A 170 7.63 -1.89 -3.74
N GLU A 171 7.28 -2.71 -2.75
CA GLU A 171 5.91 -3.19 -2.55
C GLU A 171 5.20 -2.39 -1.46
N ILE A 172 5.61 -2.60 -0.19
CA ILE A 172 5.01 -1.96 0.98
C ILE A 172 5.37 -0.48 1.03
N GLY A 173 6.58 -0.09 0.63
CA GLY A 173 6.97 1.32 0.57
C GLY A 173 6.15 2.09 -0.47
N SER A 174 6.03 1.56 -1.68
CA SER A 174 5.17 2.12 -2.73
C SER A 174 3.71 2.18 -2.31
N ALA A 175 3.15 1.10 -1.77
CA ALA A 175 1.78 1.08 -1.28
C ALA A 175 1.53 2.10 -0.15
N SER A 176 2.51 2.26 0.75
CA SER A 176 2.46 3.25 1.83
C SER A 176 2.50 4.68 1.28
N ALA A 177 3.34 4.96 0.29
CA ALA A 177 3.39 6.26 -0.38
C ALA A 177 2.09 6.59 -1.13
N MET A 178 1.57 5.63 -1.89
CA MET A 178 0.28 5.72 -2.57
C MET A 178 -0.85 6.02 -1.58
N ALA A 179 -0.94 5.25 -0.50
CA ALA A 179 -1.96 5.42 0.53
C ALA A 179 -1.82 6.75 1.29
N ALA A 180 -0.61 7.23 1.52
CA ALA A 180 -0.36 8.52 2.17
C ALA A 180 -0.89 9.69 1.33
N GLY A 181 -0.65 9.65 0.02
CA GLY A 181 -1.20 10.64 -0.91
C GLY A 181 -2.73 10.63 -0.93
N ALA A 182 -3.35 9.45 -0.98
CA ALA A 182 -4.80 9.31 -0.89
C ALA A 182 -5.37 9.85 0.44
N LEU A 183 -4.71 9.56 1.57
CA LEU A 183 -5.16 10.05 2.87
C LEU A 183 -4.98 11.56 3.04
N ALA A 184 -3.94 12.16 2.46
CA ALA A 184 -3.78 13.60 2.40
C ALA A 184 -4.89 14.25 1.56
N TYR A 185 -5.21 13.65 0.41
CA TYR A 185 -6.34 14.08 -0.43
C TYR A 185 -7.67 14.05 0.34
N LEU A 186 -7.97 12.93 0.99
CA LEU A 186 -9.22 12.74 1.75
C LEU A 186 -9.37 13.73 2.92
N GLN A 187 -8.26 14.19 3.50
CA GLN A 187 -8.23 15.23 4.54
C GLN A 187 -8.27 16.67 3.98
N GLY A 188 -8.46 16.84 2.67
CA GLY A 188 -8.55 18.15 2.02
C GLY A 188 -7.19 18.81 1.75
N GLY A 189 -6.11 18.04 1.70
CA GLY A 189 -4.79 18.53 1.33
C GLY A 189 -4.73 19.02 -0.12
N ASP A 190 -3.92 20.03 -0.37
CA ASP A 190 -3.61 20.47 -1.73
C ASP A 190 -2.67 19.50 -2.47
N ASN A 191 -2.45 19.71 -3.76
CA ASN A 191 -1.61 18.85 -4.59
C ASN A 191 -0.18 18.73 -4.04
N GLU A 192 0.36 19.80 -3.44
CA GLU A 192 1.69 19.80 -2.82
C GLU A 192 1.69 18.92 -1.55
N GLN A 193 0.69 19.04 -0.68
CA GLN A 193 0.57 18.22 0.52
C GLN A 193 0.39 16.73 0.17
N ILE A 194 -0.33 16.40 -0.90
CA ILE A 194 -0.49 15.03 -1.38
C ILE A 194 0.86 14.41 -1.75
N VAL A 195 1.68 15.12 -2.54
CA VAL A 195 3.00 14.61 -2.95
C VAL A 195 4.00 14.60 -1.79
N GLN A 196 3.90 15.55 -0.85
CA GLN A 196 4.73 15.56 0.37
C GLN A 196 4.41 14.35 1.26
N ALA A 197 3.12 14.01 1.42
CA ALA A 197 2.71 12.83 2.17
C ALA A 197 3.29 11.54 1.57
N ALA A 198 3.15 11.37 0.25
CA ALA A 198 3.74 10.26 -0.48
C ALA A 198 5.26 10.20 -0.31
N THR A 199 5.93 11.35 -0.38
CA THR A 199 7.39 11.48 -0.23
C THR A 199 7.85 11.07 1.16
N PHE A 200 7.20 11.55 2.24
CA PHE A 200 7.55 11.15 3.59
C PHE A 200 7.41 9.64 3.80
N SER A 201 6.28 9.07 3.38
CA SER A 201 6.03 7.66 3.55
C SER A 201 7.00 6.79 2.74
N LEU A 202 7.35 7.18 1.51
CA LEU A 202 8.34 6.46 0.72
C LEU A 202 9.73 6.51 1.37
N LYS A 203 10.17 7.69 1.82
CA LYS A 203 11.48 7.89 2.47
C LYS A 203 11.69 6.98 3.67
N ASN A 204 10.66 6.81 4.50
CA ASN A 204 10.75 6.00 5.72
C ASN A 204 10.92 4.49 5.44
N MET A 205 10.63 4.06 4.21
CA MET A 205 10.69 2.65 3.81
C MET A 205 11.90 2.33 2.91
N LEU A 206 12.74 3.31 2.57
CA LEU A 206 13.93 3.10 1.75
C LEU A 206 14.88 2.07 2.40
N GLY A 207 15.32 1.09 1.60
CA GLY A 207 16.19 0.00 2.05
C GLY A 207 15.48 -1.20 2.68
N LEU A 208 14.15 -1.21 2.76
CA LEU A 208 13.41 -2.34 3.31
C LEU A 208 13.58 -3.60 2.42
N ALA A 209 14.26 -4.61 2.96
CA ALA A 209 14.52 -5.88 2.28
C ALA A 209 13.24 -6.73 2.06
N CYS A 210 13.25 -7.63 1.08
CA CYS A 210 12.20 -8.64 0.89
C CYS A 210 12.80 -10.03 1.09
N ASP A 211 12.53 -10.67 2.21
CA ASP A 211 13.11 -11.96 2.60
C ASP A 211 12.07 -12.84 3.31
N PRO A 212 10.95 -13.16 2.63
CA PRO A 212 9.84 -13.89 3.23
C PRO A 212 10.23 -15.31 3.64
N VAL A 213 9.64 -15.81 4.72
CA VAL A 213 9.86 -17.19 5.18
C VAL A 213 9.28 -18.15 4.15
N GLY A 214 10.15 -18.96 3.53
CA GLY A 214 9.75 -19.98 2.56
C GLY A 214 9.22 -19.44 1.23
N GLY A 215 9.47 -18.17 0.90
CA GLY A 215 8.89 -17.54 -0.29
C GLY A 215 7.39 -17.25 -0.15
N LEU A 216 6.82 -17.42 1.04
CA LEU A 216 5.39 -17.26 1.27
C LEU A 216 5.05 -15.82 1.59
N VAL A 217 3.96 -15.32 1.02
CA VAL A 217 3.41 -13.98 1.28
C VAL A 217 2.67 -13.95 2.63
N GLU A 218 3.36 -14.32 3.69
CA GLU A 218 2.83 -14.50 5.03
C GLU A 218 3.71 -13.77 6.07
N VAL A 219 4.93 -14.29 6.26
CA VAL A 219 5.89 -13.78 7.25
C VAL A 219 7.09 -13.21 6.52
N PRO A 220 7.41 -11.91 6.67
CA PRO A 220 6.78 -10.90 7.53
C PRO A 220 5.65 -10.08 6.84
N CYS A 221 5.27 -10.43 5.61
CA CYS A 221 4.45 -9.61 4.71
C CYS A 221 3.14 -9.08 5.34
N ILE A 222 2.42 -9.91 6.09
CA ILE A 222 1.15 -9.51 6.72
C ILE A 222 1.34 -8.34 7.70
N LYS A 223 2.36 -8.42 8.55
CA LYS A 223 2.62 -7.37 9.55
C LYS A 223 3.24 -6.13 8.90
N ARG A 224 3.93 -6.29 7.77
CA ARG A 224 4.42 -5.16 6.97
C ARG A 224 3.28 -4.34 6.37
N ASN A 225 2.13 -4.92 6.07
CA ASN A 225 0.95 -4.15 5.65
C ASN A 225 0.51 -3.17 6.75
N VAL A 226 0.45 -3.62 8.01
CA VAL A 226 0.14 -2.76 9.16
C VAL A 226 1.17 -1.63 9.31
N ALA A 227 2.46 -1.94 9.19
CA ALA A 227 3.51 -0.93 9.23
C ALA A 227 3.39 0.09 8.09
N GLY A 228 3.06 -0.38 6.87
CA GLY A 228 2.79 0.47 5.71
C GLY A 228 1.61 1.42 5.94
N VAL A 229 0.53 0.93 6.56
CA VAL A 229 -0.63 1.76 6.95
C VAL A 229 -0.22 2.84 7.94
N MET A 230 0.42 2.48 9.05
CA MET A 230 0.79 3.46 10.07
C MET A 230 1.81 4.49 9.55
N ASN A 231 2.71 4.07 8.65
CA ASN A 231 3.63 4.96 7.96
C ASN A 231 2.92 5.89 6.95
N ALA A 232 1.85 5.42 6.30
CA ALA A 232 1.03 6.24 5.42
C ALA A 232 0.28 7.32 6.22
N VAL A 233 -0.29 6.93 7.37
CA VAL A 233 -0.93 7.86 8.30
C VAL A 233 0.07 8.90 8.78
N ALA A 234 1.25 8.48 9.25
CA ALA A 234 2.28 9.41 9.70
C ALA A 234 2.70 10.38 8.58
N GLY A 235 2.95 9.90 7.36
CA GLY A 235 3.32 10.74 6.22
C GLY A 235 2.24 11.77 5.87
N ALA A 236 0.97 11.36 5.83
CA ALA A 236 -0.15 12.27 5.62
C ALA A 236 -0.23 13.33 6.73
N GLN A 237 -0.14 12.95 8.01
CA GLN A 237 -0.21 13.91 9.11
C GLN A 237 0.95 14.91 9.10
N LEU A 238 2.17 14.49 8.74
CA LEU A 238 3.31 15.39 8.58
C LEU A 238 3.05 16.44 7.49
N ALA A 239 2.55 16.03 6.33
CA ALA A 239 2.24 16.92 5.23
C ALA A 239 1.08 17.89 5.56
N MET A 240 0.03 17.38 6.20
CA MET A 240 -1.10 18.21 6.64
C MET A 240 -0.69 19.24 7.71
N ALA A 241 0.32 18.93 8.54
CA ALA A 241 0.92 19.86 9.48
C ALA A 241 1.81 20.94 8.81
N GLY A 242 1.97 20.91 7.49
CA GLY A 242 2.80 21.86 6.73
C GLY A 242 4.29 21.56 6.76
N ILE A 243 4.70 20.38 7.23
CA ILE A 243 6.10 19.94 7.18
C ILE A 243 6.43 19.57 5.72
N ARG A 244 7.60 20.02 5.25
CA ARG A 244 8.08 19.75 3.89
C ARG A 244 9.33 18.90 3.89
N SER A 245 9.41 17.96 2.97
CA SER A 245 10.62 17.19 2.71
C SER A 245 11.67 18.10 2.08
N ALA A 246 12.90 18.02 2.60
CA ALA A 246 14.05 18.70 1.99
C ALA A 246 14.51 18.05 0.67
N ILE A 247 14.07 16.83 0.39
CA ILE A 247 14.39 16.06 -0.81
C ILE A 247 13.12 15.92 -1.64
N THR A 248 13.22 16.12 -2.95
CA THR A 248 12.07 16.09 -3.87
C THR A 248 11.44 14.68 -3.93
N PRO A 249 10.16 14.57 -4.36
CA PRO A 249 9.53 13.29 -4.59
C PRO A 249 10.30 12.45 -5.63
N ASP A 250 10.69 13.04 -6.75
CA ASP A 250 11.39 12.35 -7.84
C ASP A 250 12.78 11.83 -7.42
N ASP A 251 13.56 12.63 -6.68
CA ASP A 251 14.85 12.19 -6.12
C ASP A 251 14.66 11.04 -5.11
N THR A 252 13.54 11.03 -4.38
CA THR A 252 13.21 9.96 -3.44
C THR A 252 12.92 8.66 -4.20
N ILE A 253 12.16 8.72 -5.29
CA ILE A 253 11.86 7.56 -6.15
C ILE A 253 13.14 7.03 -6.81
N ASP A 254 13.98 7.93 -7.32
CA ASP A 254 15.27 7.55 -7.89
C ASP A 254 16.21 6.92 -6.83
N SER A 255 16.20 7.44 -5.59
CA SER A 255 16.92 6.81 -4.48
C SER A 255 16.40 5.40 -4.19
N MET A 256 15.08 5.18 -4.24
CA MET A 256 14.51 3.84 -4.08
C MET A 256 15.04 2.89 -5.16
N ARG A 257 15.07 3.32 -6.43
CA ARG A 257 15.61 2.55 -7.55
C ARG A 257 17.08 2.18 -7.31
N ARG A 258 17.93 3.16 -6.96
CA ARG A 258 19.36 2.92 -6.71
C ARG A 258 19.59 1.94 -5.56
N ILE A 259 18.89 2.14 -4.44
CA ILE A 259 18.96 1.21 -3.29
C ILE A 259 18.48 -0.19 -3.70
N GLY A 260 17.40 -0.29 -4.49
CA GLY A 260 16.89 -1.55 -5.00
C GLY A 260 17.92 -2.28 -5.85
N ASN A 261 18.61 -1.57 -6.76
CA ASN A 261 19.68 -2.15 -7.58
C ASN A 261 20.83 -2.68 -6.74
N ASP A 262 21.25 -1.92 -5.72
CA ASP A 262 22.38 -2.25 -4.84
C ASP A 262 22.05 -3.33 -3.80
N LEU A 263 20.77 -3.60 -3.55
CA LEU A 263 20.34 -4.58 -2.56
C LEU A 263 20.84 -6.00 -2.95
N PRO A 264 21.48 -6.76 -2.05
CA PRO A 264 21.93 -8.11 -2.33
C PRO A 264 20.79 -9.03 -2.77
N VAL A 265 21.05 -9.93 -3.73
CA VAL A 265 20.03 -10.86 -4.27
C VAL A 265 19.41 -11.75 -3.18
N CYS A 266 20.17 -12.12 -2.14
CA CYS A 266 19.65 -12.90 -1.02
C CYS A 266 18.62 -12.14 -0.15
N LEU A 267 18.54 -10.82 -0.31
CA LEU A 267 17.58 -9.93 0.35
C LEU A 267 16.48 -9.44 -0.61
N LYS A 268 16.38 -10.03 -1.80
CA LYS A 268 15.40 -9.75 -2.86
C LYS A 268 14.50 -10.96 -3.16
N GLU A 269 13.49 -11.17 -2.34
CA GLU A 269 12.41 -12.18 -2.40
C GLU A 269 12.85 -13.66 -2.56
N THR A 270 14.15 -13.94 -2.71
CA THR A 270 14.70 -15.28 -2.91
C THR A 270 14.61 -16.18 -1.68
N SER A 271 14.30 -15.61 -0.51
CA SER A 271 14.20 -16.34 0.77
C SER A 271 15.50 -17.05 1.18
N THR A 272 16.65 -16.57 0.70
CA THR A 272 17.98 -17.15 0.95
C THR A 272 18.85 -16.32 1.91
N GLY A 273 18.30 -15.24 2.48
CA GLY A 273 18.98 -14.37 3.44
C GLY A 273 18.07 -13.92 4.58
N GLY A 274 18.60 -13.04 5.44
CA GLY A 274 17.83 -12.33 6.46
C GLY A 274 16.93 -13.20 7.35
N LEU A 275 15.67 -12.80 7.49
CA LEU A 275 14.65 -13.46 8.32
C LEU A 275 14.36 -14.89 7.86
N ALA A 276 14.38 -15.13 6.55
CA ALA A 276 14.03 -16.42 5.95
C ALA A 276 14.97 -17.57 6.34
N VAL A 277 16.23 -17.28 6.68
CA VAL A 277 17.25 -18.30 7.03
C VAL A 277 17.41 -18.53 8.53
N THR A 278 16.60 -17.88 9.36
CA THR A 278 16.66 -18.02 10.82
C THR A 278 16.21 -19.41 11.27
N GLU A 279 16.66 -19.85 12.45
CA GLU A 279 16.27 -21.16 13.01
C GLU A 279 14.76 -21.30 13.21
N SER A 280 14.08 -20.22 13.59
CA SER A 280 12.62 -20.21 13.71
C SER A 280 11.93 -20.36 12.35
N ALA A 281 12.46 -19.72 11.30
CA ALA A 281 11.95 -19.88 9.94
C ALA A 281 12.12 -21.32 9.44
N LYS A 282 13.29 -21.93 9.63
CA LYS A 282 13.55 -23.34 9.27
C LYS A 282 12.54 -24.30 9.93
N ARG A 283 12.24 -24.11 11.22
CA ARG A 283 11.23 -24.92 11.94
C ARG A 283 9.82 -24.78 11.36
N ILE A 284 9.46 -23.61 10.81
CA ILE A 284 8.19 -23.43 10.11
C ILE A 284 8.18 -24.28 8.84
N LEU A 285 9.25 -24.20 8.02
CA LEU A 285 9.37 -24.94 6.77
C LEU A 285 9.37 -26.47 6.97
N GLU A 286 10.04 -26.97 8.01
CA GLU A 286 10.02 -28.40 8.36
C GLU A 286 8.60 -28.91 8.66
N LYS A 287 7.77 -28.10 9.33
CA LYS A 287 6.38 -28.45 9.62
C LYS A 287 5.53 -28.51 8.36
N ILE A 288 5.77 -27.61 7.40
CA ILE A 288 5.07 -27.61 6.10
C ILE A 288 5.43 -28.90 5.34
N SER A 289 6.72 -29.21 5.22
CA SER A 289 7.18 -30.41 4.51
C SER A 289 6.58 -31.70 5.08
N LYS A 290 6.48 -31.82 6.40
CA LYS A 290 5.85 -32.99 7.07
C LYS A 290 4.34 -33.12 6.83
N LYS A 291 3.63 -32.03 6.53
CA LYS A 291 2.18 -32.07 6.21
C LYS A 291 1.91 -32.46 4.75
N SER A 292 2.88 -32.23 3.87
CA SER A 292 2.80 -32.55 2.43
C SER A 292 3.32 -33.96 2.09
N SER A 293 3.80 -34.71 3.09
CA SER A 293 4.27 -36.10 3.00
C SER A 293 3.17 -37.06 3.44
#